data_AF-A0A7X3UD60-F1
#
_entry.id   AF-A0A7X3UD60-F1
#
_cell.length_a   1.000
_cell.length_b   1.000
_cell.length_c   1.000
_cell.angle_alpha   90.00
_cell.angle_beta   90.00
_cell.angle_gamma   90.00
#
_symmetry.space_group_name_H-M   'P 1'
#
loop_
_entity.id
_entity.type
_entity.pdbx_description
1 polymer ?
#
loop_
_entity_poly.entity_id
_entity_poly.type
_entity_poly.pdbx_seq_one_letter_code
_entity_poly.pdbx_strand_id
1 'polypeptide(L)'
;MATAQPALPERAAQAVPGMAHRGPGGQDGLRGRRPGDDRGRYGRSGRGTRQRRGTGLMIGDGNVGPWLRTLMGQNVRVMTPGSATKDRVTVIESVEPPHSPPPVFTRHAFIEMFLVVKGALTFQFLHKNAFVLEAGQMVTVPGWKPHSFWNEGDDPARIMLICTPAGLDRFFEASDRLLKRMPPETADPEELKGEMARLREECGLEHVAPAPG
;
A
#
# COMPACT_ATOMS: atom_id res chain seq x y z
N MET A 1 -8.62 -51.29 15.71
CA MET A 1 -8.96 -51.01 14.30
C MET A 1 -8.94 -49.50 14.12
N ALA A 2 -7.87 -48.96 13.52
CA ALA A 2 -7.69 -47.53 13.30
C ALA A 2 -8.06 -47.21 11.85
N THR A 3 -9.06 -46.34 11.66
CA THR A 3 -9.50 -45.87 10.34
C THR A 3 -8.64 -44.68 9.91
N ALA A 4 -7.81 -44.89 8.89
CA ALA A 4 -7.03 -43.83 8.24
C ALA A 4 -7.94 -42.91 7.41
N GLN A 5 -7.75 -41.59 7.52
CA GLN A 5 -8.38 -40.60 6.63
C GLN A 5 -7.68 -40.59 5.26
N PRO A 6 -8.40 -40.37 4.15
CA PRO A 6 -7.78 -40.26 2.84
C PRO A 6 -7.13 -38.88 2.66
N ALA A 7 -5.90 -38.89 2.14
CA ALA A 7 -5.17 -37.69 1.73
C ALA A 7 -5.84 -37.02 0.51
N LEU A 8 -5.88 -35.69 0.50
CA LEU A 8 -6.32 -34.87 -0.62
C LEU A 8 -5.26 -34.86 -1.75
N PRO A 9 -5.64 -34.82 -3.03
CA PRO A 9 -4.69 -34.85 -4.14
C PRO A 9 -3.97 -33.51 -4.31
N GLU A 10 -2.64 -33.56 -4.49
CA GLU A 10 -1.83 -32.42 -4.92
C GLU A 10 -2.26 -31.95 -6.31
N ARG A 11 -2.68 -30.67 -6.42
CA ARG A 11 -2.86 -30.03 -7.72
C ARG A 11 -1.52 -29.53 -8.24
N ALA A 12 -1.06 -30.14 -9.33
CA ALA A 12 0.09 -29.70 -10.10
C ALA A 12 -0.07 -28.24 -10.56
N ALA A 13 0.87 -27.39 -10.18
CA ALA A 13 1.01 -26.05 -10.72
C ALA A 13 1.43 -26.14 -12.19
N GLN A 14 0.57 -25.69 -13.10
CA GLN A 14 0.93 -25.57 -14.52
C GLN A 14 1.84 -24.34 -14.69
N ALA A 15 3.08 -24.59 -15.10
CA ALA A 15 4.05 -23.55 -15.43
C ALA A 15 3.64 -22.83 -16.73
N VAL A 16 3.64 -21.50 -16.70
CA VAL A 16 3.48 -20.66 -17.90
C VAL A 16 4.86 -20.49 -18.55
N PRO A 17 5.05 -20.77 -19.87
CA PRO A 17 6.36 -20.69 -20.51
C PRO A 17 6.90 -19.25 -20.59
N GLY A 18 8.20 -19.10 -20.31
CA GLY A 18 8.91 -17.83 -20.29
C GLY A 18 9.17 -17.22 -21.66
N MET A 19 9.03 -15.89 -21.75
CA MET A 19 9.53 -15.08 -22.86
C MET A 19 10.91 -14.54 -22.50
N ALA A 20 11.92 -14.98 -23.25
CA ALA A 20 13.28 -14.47 -23.18
C ALA A 20 13.40 -13.18 -24.00
N HIS A 21 13.83 -12.08 -23.36
CA HIS A 21 14.30 -10.89 -24.07
C HIS A 21 15.82 -10.79 -24.00
N ARG A 22 16.45 -10.85 -25.18
CA ARG A 22 17.86 -10.54 -25.42
C ARG A 22 18.09 -9.04 -25.24
N GLY A 23 19.09 -8.66 -24.44
CA GLY A 23 19.62 -7.29 -24.41
C GLY A 23 20.79 -7.13 -25.40
N PRO A 24 21.12 -5.90 -25.83
CA PRO A 24 22.41 -5.57 -26.39
C PRO A 24 23.29 -4.80 -25.38
N GLY A 25 24.59 -5.05 -25.43
CA GLY A 25 25.63 -4.39 -24.62
C GLY A 25 26.32 -3.21 -25.31
N GLY A 26 27.33 -2.65 -24.61
CA GLY A 26 28.28 -1.60 -25.06
C GLY A 26 28.02 -0.25 -24.38
N GLN A 27 28.71 0.14 -23.30
CA GLN A 27 30.07 0.71 -23.19
C GLN A 27 30.25 2.08 -23.88
N ASP A 28 30.41 3.16 -23.10
CA ASP A 28 31.63 4.01 -23.10
C ASP A 28 31.49 5.32 -22.28
N GLY A 29 32.60 5.67 -21.59
CA GLY A 29 33.13 7.02 -21.30
C GLY A 29 32.24 8.01 -20.53
N LEU A 30 32.66 8.61 -19.41
CA LEU A 30 33.66 9.67 -19.40
C LEU A 30 34.14 9.97 -17.97
N ARG A 31 35.44 10.30 -17.84
CA ARG A 31 36.10 10.81 -16.63
C ARG A 31 35.94 12.34 -16.52
N GLY A 32 35.87 12.87 -15.30
CA GLY A 32 36.11 14.29 -14.98
C GLY A 32 36.03 14.55 -13.46
N ARG A 33 36.98 15.29 -12.89
CA ARG A 33 37.27 15.42 -11.44
C ARG A 33 36.54 16.59 -10.72
N ARG A 34 36.51 16.46 -9.37
CA ARG A 34 36.07 17.28 -8.20
C ARG A 34 36.69 18.70 -8.06
N PRO A 35 36.53 19.47 -6.93
CA PRO A 35 35.49 19.63 -5.87
C PRO A 35 35.09 21.11 -5.56
N GLY A 36 34.08 21.33 -4.72
CA GLY A 36 33.84 22.61 -4.02
C GLY A 36 32.90 22.46 -2.81
N ASP A 37 33.43 22.77 -1.62
CA ASP A 37 32.78 22.80 -0.30
C ASP A 37 31.95 24.09 -0.17
N ASP A 38 30.72 24.05 0.38
CA ASP A 38 30.40 24.97 1.47
C ASP A 38 29.15 24.62 2.28
N ARG A 39 29.21 25.03 3.53
CA ARG A 39 28.43 24.57 4.68
C ARG A 39 27.13 25.35 4.82
N GLY A 40 26.04 24.66 5.18
CA GLY A 40 24.77 25.28 5.56
C GLY A 40 24.00 24.39 6.53
N ARG A 41 24.32 24.51 7.81
CA ARG A 41 23.71 23.82 8.95
C ARG A 41 22.33 24.41 9.28
N TYR A 42 21.27 23.61 9.18
CA TYR A 42 20.13 23.66 10.10
C TYR A 42 19.69 22.22 10.37
N GLY A 43 19.75 21.81 11.63
CA GLY A 43 19.21 20.53 12.09
C GLY A 43 17.94 20.75 12.88
N ARG A 44 16.93 19.91 12.67
CA ARG A 44 16.27 19.16 13.77
C ARG A 44 15.36 18.03 13.25
N SER A 45 15.67 16.84 13.74
CA SER A 45 14.78 15.74 14.14
C SER A 45 13.63 15.30 13.21
N GLY A 46 13.93 14.35 12.34
CA GLY A 46 13.02 13.26 11.99
C GLY A 46 13.85 12.00 11.86
N ARG A 47 13.65 10.99 12.72
CA ARG A 47 14.28 9.66 12.53
C ARG A 47 13.51 8.96 11.41
N GLY A 48 13.76 9.40 10.18
CA GLY A 48 13.33 8.73 8.95
C GLY A 48 14.19 7.51 8.66
N THR A 49 13.79 6.77 7.63
CA THR A 49 14.52 5.66 7.01
C THR A 49 16.04 5.89 7.04
N ARG A 50 16.78 5.07 7.79
CA ARG A 50 18.24 5.18 7.83
C ARG A 50 18.82 4.49 6.61
N GLN A 51 18.89 5.20 5.49
CA GLN A 51 19.69 4.76 4.35
C GLN A 51 21.15 4.68 4.81
N ARG A 52 21.75 3.48 4.79
CA ARG A 52 23.19 3.34 4.97
C ARG A 52 23.86 4.00 3.76
N ARG A 53 24.45 5.19 3.97
CA ARG A 53 25.17 5.94 2.91
C ARG A 53 26.05 4.98 2.11
N GLY A 54 25.84 4.92 0.80
CA GLY A 54 26.71 4.21 -0.14
C GLY A 54 26.30 2.81 -0.58
N THR A 55 25.22 2.20 -0.05
CA THR A 55 24.86 0.80 -0.42
C THR A 55 23.54 0.65 -1.18
N GLY A 56 22.68 1.67 -1.22
CA GLY A 56 21.32 1.53 -1.78
C GLY A 56 20.40 0.62 -0.96
N LEU A 57 20.85 0.11 0.19
CA LEU A 57 20.11 -0.79 1.06
C LEU A 57 19.05 -0.02 1.86
N MET A 58 17.81 -0.50 1.80
CA MET A 58 16.70 -0.04 2.64
C MET A 58 16.32 -1.14 3.62
N ILE A 59 16.22 -0.80 4.91
CA ILE A 59 15.84 -1.71 5.99
C ILE A 59 14.60 -1.12 6.65
N GLY A 60 13.50 -1.85 6.63
CA GLY A 60 12.35 -1.60 7.47
C GLY A 60 12.51 -2.38 8.77
N ASP A 61 12.97 -1.74 9.84
CA ASP A 61 13.22 -2.38 11.15
C ASP A 61 11.97 -2.43 12.05
N GLY A 62 10.77 -2.32 11.45
CA GLY A 62 9.51 -2.31 12.18
C GLY A 62 9.21 -1.00 12.93
N ASN A 63 10.10 0.01 12.85
CA ASN A 63 9.95 1.35 13.47
C ASN A 63 9.97 2.49 12.45
N VAL A 64 9.57 2.22 11.21
CA VAL A 64 9.60 3.19 10.12
C VAL A 64 8.33 4.04 10.13
N GLY A 65 8.46 5.34 10.41
CA GLY A 65 7.38 6.32 10.34
C GLY A 65 6.35 6.26 11.48
N PRO A 66 5.59 7.36 11.70
CA PRO A 66 4.45 7.34 12.61
C PRO A 66 3.28 6.53 12.04
N TRP A 67 2.38 6.09 12.91
CA TRP A 67 1.04 5.67 12.48
C TRP A 67 0.25 6.90 12.01
N LEU A 68 -0.39 6.76 10.86
CA LEU A 68 -1.19 7.77 10.18
C LEU A 68 -2.65 7.34 10.23
N ARG A 69 -3.55 8.27 10.58
CA ARG A 69 -5.00 8.05 10.45
C ARG A 69 -5.39 8.26 8.99
N THR A 70 -6.21 7.37 8.43
CA THR A 70 -6.70 7.53 7.06
C THR A 70 -8.14 8.01 7.02
N LEU A 71 -8.52 8.55 5.86
CA LEU A 71 -9.90 8.93 5.52
C LEU A 71 -10.89 7.75 5.49
N MET A 72 -10.40 6.51 5.63
CA MET A 72 -11.19 5.28 5.58
C MET A 72 -11.35 4.67 6.98
N GLY A 73 -10.81 5.30 8.02
CA GLY A 73 -10.93 4.84 9.41
C GLY A 73 -9.85 3.85 9.86
N GLN A 74 -9.04 3.32 8.93
CA GLN A 74 -7.89 2.49 9.27
C GLN A 74 -6.68 3.31 9.72
N ASN A 75 -5.73 2.64 10.36
CA ASN A 75 -4.41 3.18 10.66
C ASN A 75 -3.37 2.56 9.72
N VAL A 76 -2.51 3.40 9.15
CA VAL A 76 -1.45 2.95 8.24
C VAL A 76 -0.10 3.47 8.66
N ARG A 77 0.95 2.80 8.22
CA ARG A 77 2.33 3.19 8.44
C ARG A 77 3.14 2.97 7.17
N VAL A 78 3.81 4.03 6.70
CA VAL A 78 4.65 3.96 5.50
C VAL A 78 6.00 3.34 5.87
N MET A 79 6.20 2.10 5.43
CA MET A 79 7.42 1.32 5.69
C MET A 79 8.55 1.71 4.72
N THR A 80 8.18 1.97 3.46
CA THR A 80 9.09 2.45 2.42
C THR A 80 8.35 3.49 1.58
N PRO A 81 8.66 4.79 1.74
CA PRO A 81 8.02 5.83 0.95
C PRO A 81 8.51 5.77 -0.51
N GLY A 82 7.67 6.20 -1.45
CA GLY A 82 8.00 6.27 -2.88
C GLY A 82 9.22 7.15 -3.17
N SER A 83 9.42 8.21 -2.38
CA SER A 83 10.59 9.10 -2.48
C SER A 83 11.92 8.36 -2.29
N ALA A 84 11.94 7.27 -1.50
CA ALA A 84 13.12 6.45 -1.30
C ALA A 84 13.41 5.47 -2.46
N THR A 85 12.43 5.25 -3.35
CA THR A 85 12.50 4.30 -4.47
C THR A 85 12.48 4.99 -5.84
N LYS A 86 12.56 6.32 -5.88
CA LYS A 86 12.36 7.12 -7.11
C LYS A 86 10.98 6.84 -7.73
N ASP A 87 9.96 6.79 -6.87
CA ASP A 87 8.55 6.55 -7.18
C ASP A 87 8.25 5.21 -7.85
N ARG A 88 9.14 4.22 -7.70
CA ARG A 88 8.96 2.89 -8.30
C ARG A 88 8.08 1.98 -7.47
N VAL A 89 8.26 1.98 -6.15
CA VAL A 89 7.46 1.16 -5.25
C VAL A 89 7.28 1.85 -3.91
N THR A 90 6.10 1.73 -3.31
CA THR A 90 5.87 2.05 -1.91
C THR A 90 5.41 0.81 -1.16
N VAL A 91 5.78 0.72 0.10
CA VAL A 91 5.39 -0.38 0.99
C VAL A 91 4.76 0.22 2.24
N ILE A 92 3.53 -0.17 2.53
CA ILE A 92 2.70 0.41 3.58
C ILE A 92 2.12 -0.74 4.41
N GLU A 93 2.19 -0.62 5.72
CA GLU A 93 1.47 -1.48 6.63
C GLU A 93 0.11 -0.85 6.95
N SER A 94 -0.98 -1.60 6.80
CA SER A 94 -2.34 -1.21 7.21
C SER A 94 -2.83 -2.10 8.34
N VAL A 95 -3.60 -1.51 9.26
CA VAL A 95 -4.38 -2.23 10.27
C VAL A 95 -5.84 -1.88 10.08
N GLU A 96 -6.59 -2.85 9.58
CA GLU A 96 -8.04 -2.73 9.39
C GLU A 96 -8.74 -3.11 10.71
N PRO A 97 -9.54 -2.19 11.28
CA PRO A 97 -10.21 -2.46 12.55
C PRO A 97 -11.25 -3.58 12.40
N PRO A 98 -11.62 -4.26 13.50
CA PRO A 98 -12.75 -5.18 13.51
C PRO A 98 -14.01 -4.54 12.95
N HIS A 99 -14.79 -5.31 12.19
CA HIS A 99 -16.05 -4.86 11.58
C HIS A 99 -15.94 -3.55 10.79
N SER A 100 -14.80 -3.32 10.12
CA SER A 100 -14.68 -2.14 9.27
C SER A 100 -15.71 -2.19 8.14
N PRO A 101 -16.39 -1.08 7.81
CA PRO A 101 -17.33 -1.07 6.71
C PRO A 101 -16.57 -1.09 5.38
N PRO A 102 -17.14 -1.70 4.34
CA PRO A 102 -16.52 -1.67 3.03
C PRO A 102 -16.53 -0.24 2.45
N PRO A 103 -15.38 0.26 1.96
CA PRO A 103 -15.35 1.52 1.23
C PRO A 103 -16.07 1.37 -0.12
N VAL A 104 -16.43 2.50 -0.71
CA VAL A 104 -16.88 2.56 -2.11
C VAL A 104 -15.87 1.93 -3.06
N PHE A 105 -16.35 1.29 -4.13
CA PHE A 105 -15.46 0.74 -5.15
C PHE A 105 -14.59 1.84 -5.75
N THR A 106 -13.28 1.68 -5.57
CA THR A 106 -12.27 2.64 -6.04
C THR A 106 -11.41 1.97 -7.10
N ARG A 107 -11.00 2.73 -8.12
CA ARG A 107 -9.96 2.33 -9.09
C ARG A 107 -8.86 3.38 -9.15
N HIS A 108 -7.69 2.94 -9.57
CA HIS A 108 -6.50 3.78 -9.70
C HIS A 108 -5.54 3.17 -10.72
N ALA A 109 -4.55 3.93 -11.19
CA ALA A 109 -3.67 3.50 -12.28
C ALA A 109 -2.61 2.46 -11.87
N PHE A 110 -2.20 2.45 -10.60
CA PHE A 110 -1.11 1.62 -10.12
C PHE A 110 -1.56 0.18 -9.85
N ILE A 111 -0.60 -0.74 -9.83
CA ILE A 111 -0.83 -2.09 -9.32
C ILE A 111 -0.75 -2.04 -7.80
N GLU A 112 -1.70 -2.68 -7.13
CA GLU A 112 -1.75 -2.77 -5.67
C GLU A 112 -1.81 -4.22 -5.22
N MET A 113 -0.93 -4.61 -4.30
CA MET A 113 -0.87 -5.95 -3.75
C MET A 113 -1.21 -5.90 -2.27
N PHE A 114 -2.15 -6.74 -1.85
CA PHE A 114 -2.58 -6.89 -0.47
C PHE A 114 -2.09 -8.24 0.03
N LEU A 115 -1.14 -8.26 0.97
CA LEU A 115 -0.71 -9.46 1.67
C LEU A 115 -1.24 -9.42 3.11
N VAL A 116 -2.06 -10.40 3.49
CA VAL A 116 -2.57 -10.49 4.85
C VAL A 116 -1.47 -11.11 5.73
N VAL A 117 -1.01 -10.34 6.72
CA VAL A 117 0.04 -10.75 7.66
C VAL A 117 -0.56 -11.42 8.89
N LYS A 118 -1.71 -10.93 9.36
CA LYS A 118 -2.47 -11.46 10.50
C LYS A 118 -3.95 -11.18 10.31
N GLY A 119 -4.80 -12.08 10.80
CA GLY A 119 -6.26 -11.97 10.70
C GLY A 119 -6.75 -12.38 9.31
N ALA A 120 -7.92 -11.87 8.94
CA ALA A 120 -8.55 -12.12 7.65
C ALA A 120 -9.03 -10.80 7.04
N LEU A 121 -9.04 -10.72 5.71
CA LEU A 121 -9.52 -9.56 4.96
C LEU A 121 -10.55 -10.01 3.92
N THR A 122 -11.76 -9.46 4.00
CA THR A 122 -12.76 -9.64 2.96
C THR A 122 -12.47 -8.68 1.81
N PHE A 123 -12.49 -9.19 0.58
CA PHE A 123 -12.13 -8.45 -0.62
C PHE A 123 -13.17 -8.69 -1.70
N GLN A 124 -13.49 -7.65 -2.46
CA GLN A 124 -14.41 -7.75 -3.59
C GLN A 124 -13.94 -6.90 -4.76
N PHE A 125 -13.98 -7.50 -5.96
CA PHE A 125 -13.92 -6.76 -7.21
C PHE A 125 -15.33 -6.38 -7.65
N LEU A 126 -15.48 -5.21 -8.27
CA LEU A 126 -16.78 -4.77 -8.78
C LEU A 126 -17.38 -5.83 -9.73
N HIS A 127 -18.66 -6.14 -9.51
CA HIS A 127 -19.43 -7.19 -10.23
C HIS A 127 -18.92 -8.63 -10.04
N LYS A 128 -18.17 -8.90 -8.97
CA LYS A 128 -17.75 -10.24 -8.57
C LYS A 128 -18.20 -10.53 -7.13
N ASN A 129 -18.26 -11.80 -6.77
CA ASN A 129 -18.52 -12.19 -5.39
C ASN A 129 -17.33 -11.80 -4.51
N ALA A 130 -17.62 -11.46 -3.25
CA ALA A 130 -16.59 -11.27 -2.24
C ALA A 130 -15.89 -12.61 -1.93
N PHE A 131 -14.66 -12.52 -1.47
CA PHE A 131 -13.87 -13.65 -0.98
C PHE A 131 -13.00 -13.19 0.19
N VAL A 132 -12.59 -14.14 1.03
CA VAL A 132 -11.76 -13.89 2.21
C VAL A 132 -10.31 -14.27 1.92
N LEU A 133 -9.39 -13.42 2.35
CA LEU A 133 -7.95 -13.66 2.39
C LEU A 133 -7.53 -13.88 3.83
N GLU A 134 -7.00 -15.06 4.12
CA GLU A 134 -6.42 -15.44 5.41
C GLU A 134 -4.93 -15.03 5.50
N ALA A 135 -4.38 -15.06 6.72
CA ALA A 135 -2.96 -14.81 6.94
C ALA A 135 -2.06 -15.67 6.04
N GLY A 136 -1.08 -15.03 5.39
CA GLY A 136 -0.19 -15.64 4.40
C GLY A 136 -0.72 -15.63 2.97
N GLN A 137 -1.98 -15.28 2.75
CA GLN A 137 -2.56 -15.14 1.41
C GLN A 137 -2.42 -13.71 0.88
N MET A 138 -2.39 -13.58 -0.45
CA MET A 138 -2.31 -12.30 -1.12
C MET A 138 -3.25 -12.20 -2.32
N VAL A 139 -3.69 -10.97 -2.62
CA VAL A 139 -4.32 -10.61 -3.89
C VAL A 139 -3.54 -9.49 -4.56
N THR A 140 -3.44 -9.55 -5.88
CA THR A 140 -2.90 -8.47 -6.72
C THR A 140 -4.03 -7.85 -7.51
N VAL A 141 -4.22 -6.54 -7.35
CA VAL A 141 -5.15 -5.71 -8.11
C VAL A 141 -4.39 -5.10 -9.29
N PRO A 142 -4.74 -5.46 -10.54
CA PRO A 142 -4.21 -4.77 -11.70
C PRO A 142 -4.66 -3.30 -11.73
N GLY A 143 -3.86 -2.44 -12.36
CA GLY A 143 -4.25 -1.06 -12.62
C GLY A 143 -5.63 -0.96 -13.26
N TRP A 144 -6.38 0.03 -12.82
CA TRP A 144 -7.75 0.39 -13.22
C TRP A 144 -8.83 -0.62 -12.84
N LYS A 145 -8.50 -1.67 -12.08
CA LYS A 145 -9.49 -2.65 -11.63
C LYS A 145 -10.23 -2.15 -10.37
N PRO A 146 -11.55 -1.89 -10.43
CA PRO A 146 -12.28 -1.42 -9.26
C PRO A 146 -12.41 -2.50 -8.19
N HIS A 147 -12.10 -2.14 -6.95
CA HIS A 147 -12.12 -3.05 -5.82
C HIS A 147 -12.53 -2.34 -4.51
N SER A 148 -12.91 -3.15 -3.54
CA SER A 148 -13.23 -2.77 -2.16
C SER A 148 -12.74 -3.87 -1.22
N PHE A 149 -12.44 -3.52 0.03
CA PHE A 149 -11.96 -4.45 1.05
C PHE A 149 -12.40 -4.00 2.44
N TRP A 150 -12.60 -4.95 3.33
CA TRP A 150 -13.02 -4.71 4.70
C TRP A 150 -12.66 -5.88 5.61
N ASN A 151 -12.87 -5.70 6.91
CA ASN A 151 -12.67 -6.74 7.90
C ASN A 151 -14.00 -7.06 8.59
N GLU A 152 -14.56 -8.23 8.32
CA GLU A 152 -15.80 -8.70 8.95
C GLU A 152 -15.56 -9.33 10.32
N GLY A 153 -14.32 -9.70 10.63
CA GLY A 153 -13.96 -10.42 11.83
C GLY A 153 -13.89 -9.54 13.08
N ASP A 154 -13.81 -10.23 14.23
CA ASP A 154 -13.75 -9.62 15.57
C ASP A 154 -12.34 -9.10 15.93
N ASP A 155 -11.31 -9.59 15.24
CA ASP A 155 -9.91 -9.23 15.46
C ASP A 155 -9.41 -8.26 14.37
N PRO A 156 -8.49 -7.32 14.70
CA PRO A 156 -7.87 -6.47 13.69
C PRO A 156 -7.08 -7.28 12.65
N ALA A 157 -7.24 -6.94 11.38
CA ALA A 157 -6.47 -7.51 10.29
C ALA A 157 -5.24 -6.64 9.99
N ARG A 158 -4.07 -7.27 9.84
CA ARG A 158 -2.80 -6.58 9.53
C ARG A 158 -2.41 -6.93 8.10
N ILE A 159 -2.24 -5.91 7.26
CA ILE A 159 -2.02 -6.07 5.81
C ILE A 159 -0.77 -5.31 5.39
N MET A 160 0.00 -5.91 4.50
CA MET A 160 1.05 -5.21 3.77
C MET A 160 0.51 -4.82 2.39
N LEU A 161 0.50 -3.52 2.11
CA LEU A 161 0.20 -2.94 0.81
C LEU A 161 1.50 -2.67 0.08
N ILE A 162 1.62 -3.16 -1.14
CA ILE A 162 2.72 -2.85 -2.05
C ILE A 162 2.13 -2.25 -3.32
N CYS A 163 2.55 -1.03 -3.66
CA CYS A 163 2.04 -0.33 -4.84
C CYS A 163 3.16 0.00 -5.83
N THR A 164 2.91 -0.22 -7.12
CA THR A 164 3.81 0.14 -8.22
C THR A 164 3.05 0.70 -9.43
N PRO A 165 3.40 1.91 -9.94
CA PRO A 165 4.33 2.86 -9.35
C PRO A 165 3.93 3.29 -7.93
N ALA A 166 4.85 3.91 -7.19
CA ALA A 166 4.53 4.45 -5.87
C ALA A 166 3.52 5.61 -5.97
N GLY A 167 2.93 6.02 -4.84
CA GLY A 167 2.03 7.17 -4.80
C GLY A 167 0.97 7.09 -3.70
N LEU A 168 0.54 5.88 -3.34
CA LEU A 168 -0.50 5.69 -2.30
C LEU A 168 -0.05 6.18 -0.91
N ASP A 169 1.24 6.16 -0.62
CA ASP A 169 1.83 6.73 0.59
C ASP A 169 1.53 8.22 0.72
N ARG A 170 1.60 8.97 -0.38
CA ARG A 170 1.32 10.42 -0.39
C ARG A 170 -0.15 10.70 -0.06
N PHE A 171 -1.06 9.86 -0.55
CA PHE A 171 -2.49 9.95 -0.21
C PHE A 171 -2.70 9.77 1.29
N PHE A 172 -2.08 8.76 1.90
CA PHE A 172 -2.23 8.53 3.35
C PHE A 172 -1.58 9.60 4.21
N GLU A 173 -0.41 10.11 3.82
CA GLU A 173 0.22 11.24 4.50
C GLU A 173 -0.64 12.52 4.40
N ALA A 174 -1.24 12.77 3.23
CA ALA A 174 -2.14 13.90 3.03
C ALA A 174 -3.47 13.73 3.77
N SER A 175 -3.99 12.50 3.84
CA SER A 175 -5.17 12.13 4.62
C SER A 175 -4.99 12.46 6.10
N ASP A 176 -3.86 12.04 6.68
CA ASP A 176 -3.55 12.30 8.09
C ASP A 176 -3.37 13.80 8.37
N ARG A 177 -2.74 14.55 7.46
CA ARG A 177 -2.65 16.02 7.55
C ARG A 177 -4.03 16.68 7.48
N LEU A 178 -4.91 16.21 6.60
CA LEU A 178 -6.27 16.73 6.47
C LEU A 178 -7.06 16.49 7.76
N LEU A 179 -7.04 15.27 8.31
CA LEU A 179 -7.74 14.94 9.57
C LEU A 179 -7.21 15.70 10.78
N LYS A 180 -5.93 16.06 10.80
CA LYS A 180 -5.36 16.92 11.86
C LYS A 180 -5.81 18.38 11.74
N ARG A 181 -6.01 18.87 10.51
CA ARG A 181 -6.49 20.23 10.24
C ARG A 181 -8.00 20.35 10.41
N MET A 182 -8.74 19.31 10.05
CA MET A 182 -10.19 19.22 10.07
C MET A 182 -10.62 17.94 10.82
N PRO A 183 -10.57 17.94 12.17
CA PRO A 183 -10.96 16.78 12.96
C PRO A 183 -12.44 16.45 12.72
N PRO A 184 -12.81 15.21 12.35
CA PRO A 184 -14.19 14.82 12.05
C PRO A 184 -15.19 15.13 13.17
N GLU A 185 -14.72 15.21 14.42
CA GLU A 185 -15.51 15.48 15.61
C GLU A 185 -15.98 16.94 15.69
N THR A 186 -15.34 17.84 14.95
CA THR A 186 -15.56 19.29 15.04
C THR A 186 -15.72 20.00 13.69
N ALA A 187 -15.27 19.37 12.60
CA ALA A 187 -15.38 19.92 11.26
C ALA A 187 -16.81 19.84 10.73
N ASP A 188 -17.16 20.75 9.80
CA ASP A 188 -18.38 20.61 9.02
C ASP A 188 -18.30 19.32 8.17
N PRO A 189 -19.28 18.41 8.27
CA PRO A 189 -19.24 17.12 7.55
C PRO A 189 -19.21 17.25 6.03
N GLU A 190 -19.89 18.23 5.44
CA GLU A 190 -19.92 18.41 3.98
C GLU A 190 -18.63 19.08 3.49
N GLU A 191 -18.06 20.00 4.27
CA GLU A 191 -16.75 20.58 3.96
C GLU A 191 -15.64 19.52 4.00
N LEU A 192 -15.60 18.71 5.08
CA LEU A 192 -14.64 17.62 5.22
C LEU A 192 -14.77 16.62 4.07
N LYS A 193 -16.00 16.21 3.74
CA LYS A 193 -16.29 15.31 2.61
C LYS A 193 -15.83 15.90 1.27
N GLY A 194 -16.01 17.21 1.07
CA GLY A 194 -15.51 17.92 -0.12
C GLY A 194 -13.97 17.88 -0.23
N GLU A 195 -13.26 18.15 0.86
CA GLU A 195 -11.80 18.07 0.92
C GLU A 195 -11.30 16.63 0.73
N MET A 196 -12.00 15.65 1.29
CA MET A 196 -11.70 14.23 1.08
C MET A 196 -11.85 13.82 -0.39
N ALA A 197 -12.88 14.32 -1.08
CA ALA A 197 -13.10 14.06 -2.50
C ALA A 197 -11.98 14.68 -3.36
N ARG A 198 -11.61 15.94 -3.10
CA ARG A 198 -10.51 16.63 -3.79
C ARG A 198 -9.19 15.87 -3.63
N LEU A 199 -8.86 15.46 -2.41
CA LEU A 199 -7.62 14.73 -2.15
C LEU A 199 -7.56 13.39 -2.91
N ARG A 200 -8.68 12.68 -3.00
CA ARG A 200 -8.76 11.43 -3.78
C ARG A 200 -8.53 11.68 -5.27
N GLU A 201 -9.13 12.73 -5.82
CA GLU A 201 -8.94 13.13 -7.22
C GLU A 201 -7.47 13.47 -7.51
N GLU A 202 -6.84 14.30 -6.67
CA GLU A 202 -5.42 14.67 -6.79
C GLU A 202 -4.48 13.45 -6.75
N CYS A 203 -4.88 12.41 -6.01
CA CYS A 203 -4.11 11.17 -5.88
C CYS A 203 -4.51 10.08 -6.90
N GLY A 204 -5.45 10.35 -7.81
CA GLY A 204 -5.91 9.40 -8.82
C GLY A 204 -6.69 8.20 -8.26
N LEU A 205 -7.39 8.39 -7.14
CA LEU A 205 -8.25 7.38 -6.49
C LEU A 205 -9.72 7.63 -6.84
N GLU A 206 -10.17 7.08 -7.97
CA GLU A 206 -11.49 7.36 -8.52
C GLU A 206 -12.57 6.45 -7.92
N HIS A 207 -13.66 7.04 -7.41
CA HIS A 207 -14.87 6.30 -7.06
C HIS A 207 -15.64 5.94 -8.31
N VAL A 208 -16.03 4.67 -8.45
CA VAL A 208 -16.74 4.20 -9.65
C VAL A 208 -18.04 3.47 -9.36
N ALA A 209 -18.27 3.04 -8.12
CA ALA A 209 -19.54 2.46 -7.69
C ALA A 209 -19.69 2.58 -6.17
N PRO A 210 -20.94 2.47 -5.64
CA PRO A 210 -21.20 2.44 -4.20
C PRO A 210 -20.45 1.30 -3.49
N ALA A 211 -20.43 1.32 -2.16
CA ALA A 211 -19.89 0.21 -1.38
C ALA A 211 -20.66 -1.10 -1.70
N PRO A 212 -20.01 -2.28 -1.53
CA PRO A 212 -20.70 -3.55 -1.37
C PRO A 212 -21.95 -3.44 -0.50
N GLY A 213 -23.04 -4.07 -0.96
CA GLY A 213 -24.32 -4.12 -0.26
C GLY A 213 -24.49 -5.35 0.61
#